data_AF-A0A9E0KRT9-F1
#
_entry.id   AF-A0A9E0KRT9-F1
#
_cell.length_a   1.000
_cell.length_b   1.000
_cell.length_c   1.000
_cell.angle_alpha   90.00
_cell.angle_beta   90.00
_cell.angle_gamma   90.00
#
_symmetry.space_group_name_H-M   'P 1'
#
loop_
_entity.id
_entity.type
_entity.pdbx_description
1 polymer ?
#
loop_
_entity_poly.entity_id
_entity_poly.type
_entity_poly.pdbx_seq_one_letter_code
_entity_poly.pdbx_strand_id
1 'polypeptide(L)' 'MRKIYVFHQGKLVEKTEEMIRDEALRAPFVLSDLPGYISPVGSGWIEGRASRREDLKRSGCREVDSSEFKRKG' A
#
# COMPACT_ATOMS: atom_id res chain seq x y z
N MET A 1 -10.72 27.82 -6.06
CA MET A 1 -11.10 26.44 -5.66
C MET A 1 -9.89 25.53 -5.81
N ARG A 2 -9.64 24.63 -4.85
CA ARG A 2 -8.55 23.64 -4.90
C ARG A 2 -9.00 22.47 -5.78
N LYS A 3 -8.26 22.16 -6.85
CA LYS A 3 -8.49 20.96 -7.64
C LYS A 3 -8.06 19.72 -6.85
N ILE A 4 -8.93 18.72 -6.78
CA ILE A 4 -8.66 17.44 -6.12
C ILE A 4 -8.69 16.38 -7.22
N TYR A 5 -7.72 15.48 -7.23
CA TYR A 5 -7.65 14.37 -8.18
C TYR A 5 -7.82 13.04 -7.45
N VAL A 6 -8.43 12.06 -8.12
CA VAL A 6 -8.68 10.72 -7.59
C VAL A 6 -8.25 9.67 -8.61
N PHE A 7 -7.76 8.53 -8.13
CA PHE A 7 -7.40 7.40 -8.99
C PHE A 7 -8.65 6.53 -9.21
N HIS A 8 -9.19 6.56 -10.42
CA HIS A 8 -10.42 5.86 -10.78
C HIS A 8 -10.21 5.08 -12.08
N GLN A 9 -10.57 3.79 -12.08
CA GLN A 9 -10.39 2.89 -13.23
C GLN A 9 -8.97 2.91 -13.82
N GLY A 10 -7.95 2.98 -12.95
CA GLY A 10 -6.54 2.98 -13.36
C GLY A 10 -6.03 4.31 -13.93
N LYS A 11 -6.80 5.40 -13.85
CA LYS A 11 -6.41 6.73 -14.33
C LYS A 11 -6.56 7.78 -13.22
N LEU A 12 -5.67 8.77 -13.22
CA LEU A 12 -5.80 9.94 -12.36
C LEU A 12 -6.75 10.93 -13.04
N VAL A 13 -7.90 11.20 -12.42
CA VAL A 13 -8.96 12.08 -12.95
C VAL A 13 -9.28 13.20 -11.97
N GLU A 14 -9.69 14.36 -12.48
CA GLU A 14 -10.19 15.46 -11.65
C GLU A 14 -11.49 15.02 -10.96
N LYS A 15 -11.58 15.24 -9.64
CA LYS A 15 -12.70 14.80 -8.82
C LYS A 15 -13.94 15.63 -9.15
N THR A 16 -14.96 15.00 -9.73
CA THR A 16 -16.23 15.65 -10.08
C THR A 16 -17.25 15.58 -8.93
N GLU A 17 -18.27 16.44 -8.98
CA GLU A 17 -19.41 16.43 -8.04
C GLU A 17 -20.18 15.09 -8.04
N GLU A 18 -20.27 14.43 -9.19
CA GLU A 18 -20.90 13.10 -9.28
C GLU A 18 -20.09 12.04 -8.53
N MET A 19 -18.75 12.08 -8.63
CA MET A 19 -17.87 11.19 -7.86
C MET A 19 -17.93 11.45 -6.36
N ILE A 20 -18.30 12.67 -5.93
CA ILE A 20 -18.55 12.98 -4.52
C ILE A 20 -19.85 12.34 -4.02
N ARG A 21 -20.82 12.06 -4.91
CA ARG A 21 -22.11 11.46 -4.58
C ARG A 21 -22.10 9.93 -4.62
N ASP A 22 -21.08 9.33 -5.22
CA ASP A 22 -20.87 7.88 -5.21
C ASP A 22 -20.61 7.39 -3.78
N GLU A 23 -21.52 6.56 -3.27
CA GLU A 23 -21.45 5.99 -1.92
C GLU A 23 -20.21 5.10 -1.73
N ALA A 24 -19.76 4.43 -2.79
CA ALA A 24 -18.55 3.61 -2.75
C ALA A 24 -17.28 4.47 -2.55
N LEU A 25 -17.30 5.74 -2.97
CA LEU A 25 -16.22 6.71 -2.74
C LEU A 25 -16.32 7.43 -1.39
N ARG A 26 -17.43 7.26 -0.65
CA ARG A 26 -17.63 7.82 0.70
C ARG A 26 -17.27 6.86 1.83
N ALA A 27 -17.22 5.55 1.54
CA ALA A 27 -16.83 4.55 2.53
C ALA A 27 -15.36 4.73 2.96
N PRO A 28 -15.02 4.45 4.23
CA PRO A 28 -13.63 4.44 4.66
C PRO A 28 -12.85 3.39 3.85
N PHE A 29 -11.66 3.77 3.37
CA PHE A 29 -10.77 2.82 2.73
C PHE A 29 -10.24 1.82 3.76
N VAL A 30 -10.63 0.56 3.63
CA VAL A 30 -10.16 -0.53 4.51
C VAL A 30 -9.03 -1.26 3.81
N LEU A 31 -7.83 -1.24 4.41
CA LEU A 31 -6.68 -1.98 3.93
C LEU A 31 -6.39 -3.16 4.86
N SER A 32 -6.63 -4.39 4.38
CA SER A 32 -6.33 -5.61 5.12
C SER A 32 -4.84 -5.74 5.42
N ASP A 33 -4.48 -6.31 6.57
CA ASP A 33 -3.08 -6.47 6.95
C ASP A 33 -2.33 -7.50 6.07
N LEU A 34 -1.01 -7.55 6.22
CA LEU A 34 -0.19 -8.60 5.60
C LEU A 34 -0.50 -9.96 6.24
N PRO A 35 -0.60 -11.03 5.42
CA PRO A 35 -0.73 -12.38 5.94
C PRO A 35 0.52 -12.75 6.76
N GLY A 36 0.35 -13.65 7.73
CA GLY A 36 1.46 -14.18 8.51
C GLY A 36 2.45 -14.95 7.63
N TYR A 37 3.76 -14.72 7.82
CA TYR A 37 4.81 -15.41 7.06
C TYR A 37 6.10 -15.62 7.86
N ILE A 38 6.93 -16.56 7.44
CA ILE A 38 8.27 -16.79 8.01
C ILE A 38 9.24 -15.78 7.40
N SER A 39 9.96 -15.04 8.24
CA SER A 39 10.93 -14.05 7.80
C SER A 39 12.06 -14.68 6.97
N PRO A 40 12.38 -14.13 5.78
CA PRO A 40 13.49 -14.61 4.95
C PRO A 40 14.86 -14.46 5.61
N VAL A 41 15.01 -13.56 6.58
CA VAL A 41 16.26 -13.37 7.34
C VAL A 41 16.38 -14.33 8.54
N GLY A 42 15.40 -15.21 8.75
CA GLY A 42 15.43 -16.24 9.79
C GLY A 42 15.00 -15.76 11.18
N SER A 43 14.39 -14.58 11.31
CA SER A 43 13.93 -14.02 12.60
C SER A 43 12.62 -14.62 13.13
N GLY A 44 12.01 -15.56 12.39
CA GLY A 44 10.82 -16.31 12.82
C GLY A 44 9.54 -15.84 12.14
N TRP A 45 8.41 -16.06 12.82
CA TRP A 45 7.07 -15.74 12.31
C TRP A 45 6.78 -14.24 12.44
N ILE A 46 6.23 -13.64 11.37
CA ILE A 46 5.83 -12.23 11.31
C ILE A 46 4.34 -12.17 11.00
N GLU A 47 3.58 -11.44 11.82
CA GLU A 47 2.17 -11.14 11.55
C GLU A 47 1.95 -9.65 11.34
N GLY A 48 1.39 -9.30 10.17
CA GLY A 48 1.00 -7.95 9.86
C GLY A 48 2.15 -6.98 9.56
N ARG A 49 1.78 -5.74 9.19
CA ARG A 49 2.71 -4.68 8.77
C ARG A 49 3.53 -4.14 9.91
N ALA A 50 2.98 -4.08 11.12
CA ALA A 50 3.70 -3.53 12.27
C ALA A 50 4.92 -4.39 12.61
N SER A 51 4.72 -5.70 12.82
CA SER A 51 5.81 -6.63 13.12
C SER A 51 6.83 -6.74 11.99
N ARG A 52 6.38 -6.69 10.72
CA ARG A 52 7.29 -6.61 9.57
C ARG A 52 8.22 -5.39 9.65
N ARG A 53 7.70 -4.20 9.99
CA ARG A 53 8.54 -2.99 10.09
C ARG A 53 9.56 -3.09 11.22
N GLU A 54 9.22 -3.71 12.33
CA GLU A 54 10.16 -3.94 13.44
C GLU A 54 11.22 -4.97 13.08
N ASP A 55 10.83 -6.05 12.39
CA ASP A 55 11.76 -7.05 11.87
C ASP A 55 12.81 -6.41 10.96
N LEU A 56 12.37 -5.66 9.95
CA LEU A 56 13.25 -4.96 9.02
C LEU A 56 14.23 -4.03 9.75
N LYS A 57 13.76 -3.26 10.75
CA LYS A 57 14.63 -2.38 11.55
C LYS A 57 15.68 -3.17 12.34
N ARG A 58 15.31 -4.29 12.96
CA ARG A 58 16.23 -5.12 13.76
C ARG A 58 17.26 -5.84 12.89
N SER A 59 16.87 -6.29 11.71
CA SER A 59 17.75 -7.00 10.77
C SER A 59 18.61 -6.06 9.91
N GLY A 60 18.46 -4.74 10.05
CA GLY A 60 19.13 -3.77 9.18
C GLY A 60 18.64 -3.80 7.73
N CYS A 61 17.43 -4.32 7.49
CA CYS A 61 16.81 -4.39 6.19
C CYS A 61 15.86 -3.21 5.93
N ARG A 62 15.52 -3.00 4.66
CA ARG A 62 14.50 -2.03 4.23
C ARG A 62 13.54 -2.66 3.23
N GLU A 63 12.38 -2.05 3.05
CA GLU A 63 11.52 -2.40 1.93
C GLU A 63 12.20 -2.00 0.61
N VAL A 64 12.12 -2.90 -0.38
CA VAL A 64 12.57 -2.65 -1.74
C VAL A 64 11.55 -1.75 -2.43
N ASP A 65 12.04 -0.68 -3.05
CA ASP A 65 11.20 0.17 -3.89
C ASP A 65 10.95 -0.53 -5.25
N SER A 66 9.74 -0.37 -5.78
CA SER A 66 9.38 -1.01 -7.05
C SER A 66 10.22 -0.52 -8.24
N SER A 67 10.79 0.68 -8.17
CA SER A 67 11.70 1.24 -9.17
C SER A 67 13.06 0.54 -9.26
N GLU A 68 13.44 -0.24 -8.23
CA GLU A 68 14.74 -0.92 -8.18
C GLU A 68 14.78 -2.21 -9.02
N PHE A 69 13.61 -2.76 -9.37
CA PHE A 69 13.55 -3.92 -10.24
C PHE A 69 13.78 -3.50 -11.70
N LYS A 70 14.87 -4.00 -12.31
CA LYS A 70 14.99 -3.96 -13.78
C LYS A 70 13.87 -4.81 -14.36
N ARG A 71 12.94 -4.16 -15.08
CA ARG A 71 11.89 -4.82 -15.86
C ARG A 71 12.59 -5.81 -16.80
N LYS A 72 12.39 -7.11 -16.62
CA LYS A 72 12.85 -8.10 -17.61
C LYS A 72 11.99 -7.89 -18.85
N GLY A 73 12.61 -7.33 -19.89
CA GLY A 73 12.03 -7.25 -21.24
C GLY A 73 12.00 -8.61 -21.91
#